data_AF-A0A6P5XUZ5-F1
#
_entry.id   AF-A0A6P5XUZ5-F1
#
_cell.length_a   1.000
_cell.length_b   1.000
_cell.length_c   1.000
_cell.angle_alpha   90.00
_cell.angle_beta   90.00
_cell.angle_gamma   90.00
#
_symmetry.space_group_name_H-M   'P 1'
#
loop_
_entity.id
_entity.type
_entity.pdbx_description
1 polymer ?
#
loop_
_entity_poly.entity_id
_entity_poly.type
_entity_poly.pdbx_seq_one_letter_code
_entity_poly.pdbx_strand_id
1 'polypeptide(L)'
;MAKLRIGGTWVGVIELELENWTVAMLREEVAKRSNVEGPDSINLIASGKVLKDGDGTEKLSQLGIKNNAKILASRLSVDEGKSLKHELMAEEERSRRLARVKAAATALSKRHVDGSLPIDDFNIELENQGGQKVQLGTETDQQAVMMGLMLHENAKNLIRRQLYKDALEVLTMGEEAFSLCDPKVLELQVPDEALSHVMSMGFKERDARRALRLNNQDIGSAVEFLFEEKAKRAQKREDDIRLRMEMMEQKQYGVTPLKKAVNLEKLKELVAIGFEKNLAAEALRMNENDFQKALDDLTNPETNSAIQLDIESRKRKRKQRTADARIEELVSMGFDRSRVVAAVQAGETVEQTMSRLMSESEPFPTVDANSNGNPASEPNNVNSDSVSDNDPVEGPSTAGEEERDVEMEDELARDIGNADALSDYDIEVTKEGEAIHEYLTLLASTDIKKALSS
;
A
#
# COMPACT_ATOMS: atom_id res chain seq x y z
N MET A 1 42.60 -34.15 -66.03
CA MET A 1 41.33 -33.48 -66.37
C MET A 1 40.18 -34.47 -66.40
N ALA A 2 39.35 -34.50 -65.35
CA ALA A 2 38.08 -35.21 -65.28
C ALA A 2 36.93 -34.19 -65.24
N LYS A 3 35.76 -34.53 -65.78
CA LYS A 3 34.60 -33.64 -65.81
C LYS A 3 33.62 -34.03 -64.71
N LEU A 4 33.27 -33.12 -63.81
CA LEU A 4 32.20 -33.31 -62.83
C LEU A 4 30.95 -32.57 -63.28
N ARG A 5 29.78 -33.21 -63.16
CA ARG A 5 28.49 -32.61 -63.48
C ARG A 5 27.81 -32.22 -62.17
N ILE A 6 27.66 -30.92 -61.94
CA ILE A 6 26.97 -30.39 -60.77
C ILE A 6 25.56 -29.95 -61.18
N GLY A 7 24.59 -30.22 -60.31
CA GLY A 7 23.21 -29.76 -60.43
C GLY A 7 22.62 -29.38 -59.08
N GLY A 8 21.51 -28.64 -59.07
CA GLY A 8 20.92 -28.07 -57.85
C GLY A 8 21.13 -26.55 -57.82
N THR A 9 21.67 -26.01 -56.72
CA THR A 9 21.88 -24.56 -56.53
C THR A 9 22.74 -23.90 -57.62
N TRP A 10 23.61 -24.67 -58.27
CA TRP A 10 24.25 -24.30 -59.54
C TRP A 10 24.21 -25.51 -60.48
N VAL A 11 24.09 -25.26 -61.79
CA VAL A 11 24.04 -26.31 -62.83
C VAL A 11 25.15 -26.07 -63.82
N GLY A 12 26.08 -27.03 -63.94
CA GLY A 12 27.18 -26.89 -64.88
C GLY A 12 28.19 -28.03 -64.82
N VAL A 13 29.23 -27.92 -65.65
CA VAL A 13 30.34 -28.87 -65.71
C VAL A 13 31.60 -28.15 -65.24
N ILE A 14 32.34 -28.79 -64.32
CA ILE A 14 33.66 -28.31 -63.89
C ILE A 14 34.70 -29.36 -64.27
N GLU A 15 35.79 -28.91 -64.92
CA GLU A 15 36.90 -29.75 -65.33
C GLU A 15 38.03 -29.64 -64.30
N LEU A 16 38.37 -30.76 -63.66
CA LEU A 16 39.20 -30.81 -62.45
C LEU A 16 40.28 -31.88 -62.53
N GLU A 17 41.21 -31.86 -61.59
CA GLU A 17 42.13 -32.97 -61.32
C GLU A 17 41.75 -33.66 -60.00
N LEU A 18 41.12 -34.84 -60.11
CA LEU A 18 40.63 -35.63 -58.98
C LEU A 18 41.72 -36.03 -57.96
N GLU A 19 42.98 -35.93 -58.36
CA GLU A 19 44.17 -36.24 -57.58
C GLU A 19 44.71 -35.04 -56.79
N ASN A 20 44.27 -33.82 -57.09
CA ASN A 20 44.78 -32.58 -56.48
C ASN A 20 43.69 -31.78 -55.73
N TRP A 21 42.41 -32.07 -55.98
CA TRP A 21 41.28 -31.35 -55.41
C TRP A 21 40.71 -32.03 -54.16
N THR A 22 40.28 -31.21 -53.20
CA THR A 22 39.60 -31.62 -51.95
C THR A 22 38.12 -31.21 -51.98
N VAL A 23 37.32 -31.69 -51.02
CA VAL A 23 35.89 -31.34 -50.93
C VAL A 23 35.68 -29.85 -50.66
N ALA A 24 36.49 -29.25 -49.79
CA ALA A 24 36.42 -27.83 -49.47
C ALA A 24 36.66 -26.93 -50.70
N MET A 25 37.69 -27.24 -51.51
CA MET A 25 37.94 -26.51 -52.78
C MET A 25 36.79 -26.65 -53.77
N LEU A 26 36.13 -27.82 -53.80
CA LEU A 26 34.95 -28.04 -54.64
C LEU A 26 33.72 -27.27 -54.13
N ARG A 27 33.50 -27.18 -52.81
CA ARG A 27 32.45 -26.30 -52.23
C ARG A 27 32.72 -24.84 -52.58
N GLU A 28 33.97 -24.39 -52.45
CA GLU A 28 34.35 -23.00 -52.70
C GLU A 28 34.14 -22.58 -54.16
N GLU A 29 34.53 -23.42 -55.13
CA GLU A 29 34.21 -23.18 -56.55
C GLU A 29 32.70 -23.17 -56.83
N VAL A 30 31.95 -24.08 -56.22
CA VAL A 30 30.48 -24.11 -56.37
C VAL A 30 29.84 -22.87 -55.75
N ALA A 31 30.32 -22.39 -54.60
CA ALA A 31 29.85 -21.16 -53.94
C ALA A 31 30.15 -19.89 -54.75
N LYS A 32 31.38 -19.77 -55.28
CA LYS A 32 31.78 -18.67 -56.17
C LYS A 32 30.91 -18.60 -57.42
N ARG A 33 30.51 -19.75 -57.99
CA ARG A 33 29.68 -19.83 -59.20
C ARG A 33 28.18 -19.75 -58.95
N SER A 34 27.72 -20.04 -57.73
CA SER A 34 26.32 -19.93 -57.32
C SER A 34 25.96 -18.56 -56.73
N ASN A 35 26.93 -17.68 -56.52
CA ASN A 35 26.77 -16.37 -55.89
C ASN A 35 26.17 -16.47 -54.47
N VAL A 36 26.63 -17.46 -53.69
CA VAL A 36 26.21 -17.68 -52.30
C VAL A 36 27.34 -17.38 -51.33
N GLU A 37 27.02 -16.72 -50.23
CA GLU A 37 27.96 -16.29 -49.19
C GLU A 37 28.46 -17.49 -48.37
N GLY A 38 29.71 -17.88 -48.61
CA GLY A 38 30.47 -18.84 -47.81
C GLY A 38 30.33 -20.32 -48.24
N PRO A 39 31.41 -21.13 -48.18
CA PRO A 39 31.41 -22.54 -48.57
C PRO A 39 30.56 -23.43 -47.66
N ASP A 40 30.34 -23.03 -46.40
CA ASP A 40 29.57 -23.78 -45.39
C ASP A 40 28.06 -23.79 -45.69
N SER A 41 27.60 -22.88 -46.56
CA SER A 41 26.19 -22.76 -46.97
C SER A 41 25.78 -23.77 -48.04
N ILE A 42 26.66 -24.68 -48.47
CA ILE A 42 26.41 -25.64 -49.56
C ILE A 42 26.77 -27.06 -49.13
N ASN A 43 25.79 -27.96 -49.13
CA ASN A 43 26.05 -29.41 -49.12
C ASN A 43 26.23 -29.95 -50.53
N LEU A 44 27.28 -30.75 -50.70
CA LEU A 44 27.51 -31.54 -51.90
C LEU A 44 27.13 -33.00 -51.64
N ILE A 45 26.28 -33.56 -52.49
CA ILE A 45 25.79 -34.94 -52.39
C ILE A 45 26.25 -35.71 -53.62
N ALA A 46 27.01 -36.79 -53.42
CA ALA A 46 27.50 -37.66 -54.48
C ALA A 46 27.03 -39.11 -54.23
N SER A 47 26.42 -39.74 -55.24
CA SER A 47 25.98 -41.15 -55.17
C SER A 47 25.12 -41.49 -53.94
N GLY A 48 24.26 -40.56 -53.49
CA GLY A 48 23.38 -40.73 -52.32
C GLY A 48 24.04 -40.49 -50.96
N LYS A 49 25.32 -40.07 -50.91
CA LYS A 49 26.02 -39.70 -49.67
C LYS A 49 26.32 -38.20 -49.65
N VAL A 50 26.04 -37.55 -48.53
CA VAL A 50 26.51 -36.18 -48.27
C VAL A 50 28.02 -36.23 -48.08
N LEU A 51 28.76 -35.49 -48.90
CA LEU A 51 30.18 -35.28 -48.69
C LEU A 51 30.35 -34.40 -47.45
N LYS A 52 31.09 -34.90 -46.46
CA LYS A 52 31.50 -34.13 -45.28
C LYS A 52 32.93 -33.69 -45.47
N ASP A 53 33.26 -32.53 -44.93
CA ASP A 53 34.65 -32.10 -44.85
C ASP A 53 35.25 -32.79 -43.62
N GLY A 54 36.10 -33.78 -43.87
CA GLY A 54 36.93 -34.44 -42.84
C GLY A 54 38.16 -33.59 -42.52
N ASP A 55 39.32 -34.23 -42.36
CA ASP A 55 40.60 -33.59 -41.99
C ASP A 55 41.21 -32.69 -43.09
N GLY A 56 40.41 -32.14 -44.01
CA GLY A 56 40.81 -31.20 -45.08
C GLY A 56 41.74 -31.77 -46.17
N THR A 57 42.33 -32.95 -45.95
CA THR A 57 43.37 -33.56 -46.78
C THR A 57 42.88 -34.69 -47.69
N GLU A 58 41.62 -35.12 -47.54
CA GLU A 58 41.02 -36.17 -48.37
C GLU A 58 40.78 -35.69 -49.81
N LYS A 59 41.31 -36.44 -50.76
CA LYS A 59 41.20 -36.16 -52.20
C LYS A 59 39.88 -36.68 -52.76
N LEU A 60 39.30 -35.99 -53.75
CA LEU A 60 38.03 -36.42 -54.38
C LEU A 60 38.09 -37.87 -54.92
N SER A 61 39.27 -38.33 -55.37
CA SER A 61 39.50 -39.72 -55.79
C SER A 61 39.34 -40.75 -54.65
N GLN A 62 39.78 -40.44 -53.43
CA GLN A 62 39.65 -41.31 -52.25
C GLN A 62 38.20 -41.43 -51.78
N LEU A 63 37.41 -40.37 -51.99
CA LEU A 63 35.96 -40.33 -51.74
C LEU A 63 35.11 -41.02 -52.83
N GLY A 64 35.75 -41.73 -53.76
CA GLY A 64 35.07 -42.54 -54.78
C GLY A 64 34.47 -41.74 -55.95
N ILE A 65 34.84 -40.47 -56.11
CA ILE A 65 34.34 -39.61 -57.18
C ILE A 65 35.08 -39.95 -58.49
N LYS A 66 34.31 -40.41 -59.47
CA LYS A 66 34.82 -40.83 -60.79
C LYS A 66 34.63 -39.73 -61.84
N ASN A 67 35.32 -39.86 -62.98
CA ASN A 67 35.08 -39.00 -64.14
C ASN A 67 33.61 -39.11 -64.60
N ASN A 68 32.97 -37.98 -64.92
CA ASN A 68 31.53 -37.82 -65.17
C ASN A 68 30.59 -38.11 -63.98
N ALA A 69 31.08 -38.10 -62.73
CA ALA A 69 30.19 -38.19 -61.57
C ALA A 69 29.19 -37.03 -61.52
N LYS A 70 27.97 -37.33 -61.06
CA LYS A 70 26.91 -36.36 -60.77
C LYS A 70 26.98 -35.96 -59.30
N ILE A 71 27.05 -34.67 -59.03
CA ILE A 71 27.06 -34.09 -57.68
C ILE A 71 25.86 -33.15 -57.57
N LEU A 72 25.05 -33.31 -56.52
CA LEU A 72 23.96 -32.40 -56.22
C LEU A 72 24.43 -31.38 -55.18
N ALA A 73 24.42 -30.10 -55.55
CA ALA A 73 24.68 -28.98 -54.65
C ALA A 73 23.34 -28.47 -54.10
N SER A 74 23.16 -28.49 -52.79
CA SER A 74 21.99 -27.93 -52.11
C SER A 74 22.43 -26.82 -51.16
N ARG A 75 21.74 -25.69 -51.20
CA ARG A 75 21.90 -24.61 -50.22
C ARG A 75 21.41 -25.10 -48.85
N LEU A 76 22.17 -24.83 -47.80
CA LEU A 76 21.74 -24.91 -46.41
C LEU A 76 21.85 -23.51 -45.80
N SER A 77 20.70 -22.98 -45.37
CA SER A 77 20.63 -21.87 -44.45
C SER A 77 20.89 -22.37 -43.02
N VAL A 78 22.16 -22.63 -42.72
CA VAL A 78 22.63 -23.00 -41.37
C VAL A 78 22.27 -21.92 -40.35
N ASP A 79 22.17 -20.67 -40.79
CA ASP A 79 21.81 -19.51 -39.98
C ASP A 79 20.31 -19.50 -39.60
N GLU A 80 19.41 -19.73 -40.56
CA GLU A 80 17.95 -19.84 -40.30
C GLU A 80 17.63 -20.98 -39.31
N GLY A 81 18.31 -22.13 -39.43
CA GLY A 81 18.11 -23.24 -38.50
C GLY A 81 18.61 -22.94 -37.07
N LYS A 82 19.65 -22.09 -36.93
CA LYS A 82 20.16 -21.65 -35.62
C LYS A 82 19.27 -20.55 -35.03
N SER A 83 18.83 -19.58 -35.83
CA SER A 83 17.94 -18.51 -35.38
C SER A 83 16.58 -19.05 -34.95
N LEU A 84 15.97 -19.95 -35.74
CA LEU A 84 14.72 -20.64 -35.37
C LEU A 84 14.85 -21.41 -34.06
N LYS A 85 15.96 -22.15 -33.86
CA LYS A 85 16.19 -22.85 -32.60
C LYS A 85 16.33 -21.87 -31.42
N HIS A 86 16.99 -20.74 -31.61
CA HIS A 86 17.13 -19.71 -30.57
C HIS A 86 15.79 -19.00 -30.27
N GLU A 87 14.98 -18.72 -31.29
CA GLU A 87 13.65 -18.13 -31.12
C GLU A 87 12.72 -19.07 -30.35
N LEU A 88 12.68 -20.36 -30.70
CA LEU A 88 11.90 -21.38 -30.00
C LEU A 88 12.34 -21.57 -28.54
N MET A 89 13.66 -21.60 -28.26
CA MET A 89 14.15 -21.69 -26.87
C MET A 89 13.77 -20.43 -26.05
N ALA A 90 13.81 -19.24 -26.65
CA ALA A 90 13.38 -18.01 -26.00
C ALA A 90 11.86 -17.97 -25.75
N GLU A 91 11.06 -18.55 -26.64
CA GLU A 91 9.60 -18.70 -26.49
C GLU A 91 9.24 -19.73 -25.40
N GLU A 92 9.96 -20.85 -25.32
CA GLU A 92 9.83 -21.83 -24.24
C GLU A 92 10.21 -21.23 -22.87
N GLU A 93 11.27 -20.42 -22.80
CA GLU A 93 11.60 -19.68 -21.57
C GLU A 93 10.53 -18.65 -21.18
N ARG A 94 9.96 -17.90 -22.14
CA ARG A 94 8.87 -16.95 -21.87
C ARG A 94 7.63 -17.66 -21.34
N SER A 95 7.14 -18.69 -22.04
CA SER A 95 5.96 -19.45 -21.62
C SER A 95 6.13 -20.08 -20.23
N ARG A 96 7.35 -20.54 -19.89
CA ARG A 96 7.67 -21.01 -18.54
C ARG A 96 7.62 -19.91 -17.48
N ARG A 97 8.09 -18.70 -17.77
CA ARG A 97 8.01 -17.54 -16.85
C ARG A 97 6.55 -17.11 -16.63
N LEU A 98 5.75 -17.06 -17.70
CA LEU A 98 4.33 -16.68 -17.64
C LEU A 98 3.51 -17.72 -16.86
N ALA A 99 3.79 -19.01 -17.04
CA ALA A 99 3.18 -20.07 -16.25
C ALA A 99 3.48 -19.92 -14.74
N ARG A 100 4.70 -19.52 -14.37
CA ARG A 100 5.06 -19.19 -12.98
C ARG A 100 4.34 -17.95 -12.45
N VAL A 101 4.27 -16.87 -13.23
CA VAL A 101 3.51 -15.66 -12.86
C VAL A 101 2.04 -15.99 -12.64
N LYS A 102 1.41 -16.79 -13.52
CA LYS A 102 0.02 -17.24 -13.36
C LYS A 102 -0.15 -18.09 -12.10
N ALA A 103 0.76 -19.04 -11.84
CA ALA A 103 0.73 -19.87 -10.64
C ALA A 103 0.83 -19.01 -9.36
N ALA A 104 1.84 -18.14 -9.26
CA ALA A 104 2.04 -17.23 -8.12
C ALA A 104 0.82 -16.31 -7.89
N ALA A 105 0.27 -15.71 -8.96
CA ALA A 105 -0.93 -14.89 -8.86
C ALA A 105 -2.16 -15.68 -8.35
N THR A 106 -2.35 -16.92 -8.82
CA THR A 106 -3.44 -17.79 -8.32
C THR A 106 -3.25 -18.29 -6.89
N ALA A 107 -2.00 -18.45 -6.43
CA ALA A 107 -1.69 -18.83 -5.06
C ALA A 107 -1.95 -17.67 -4.10
N LEU A 108 -1.46 -16.48 -4.44
CA LEU A 108 -1.66 -15.27 -3.65
C LEU A 108 -3.14 -14.84 -3.61
N SER A 109 -3.88 -14.90 -4.72
CA SER A 109 -5.31 -14.52 -4.71
C SER A 109 -6.17 -15.43 -3.83
N LYS A 110 -5.90 -16.75 -3.80
CA LYS A 110 -6.55 -17.70 -2.87
C LYS A 110 -6.23 -17.37 -1.41
N ARG A 111 -4.96 -17.10 -1.09
CA ARG A 111 -4.50 -16.78 0.27
C ARG A 111 -5.02 -15.44 0.79
N HIS A 112 -5.27 -14.49 -0.12
CA HIS A 112 -5.91 -13.22 0.18
C HIS A 112 -7.34 -13.41 0.68
N VAL A 113 -8.15 -14.23 -0.01
CA VAL A 113 -9.57 -14.44 0.34
C VAL A 113 -9.76 -15.24 1.64
N ASP A 114 -8.80 -16.11 2.01
CA ASP A 114 -8.74 -16.74 3.34
C ASP A 114 -8.25 -15.78 4.46
N GLY A 115 -7.93 -14.53 4.13
CA GLY A 115 -7.44 -13.53 5.10
C GLY A 115 -6.05 -13.83 5.67
N SER A 116 -5.29 -14.71 5.02
CA SER A 116 -4.02 -15.27 5.53
C SER A 116 -2.77 -14.45 5.17
N LEU A 117 -2.92 -13.40 4.35
CA LEU A 117 -1.81 -12.53 3.92
C LEU A 117 -1.59 -11.37 4.92
N PRO A 118 -0.35 -11.16 5.40
CA PRO A 118 0.00 -10.03 6.28
C PRO A 118 0.24 -8.74 5.48
N ILE A 119 -0.68 -8.39 4.58
CA ILE A 119 -0.62 -7.17 3.75
C ILE A 119 -2.00 -6.50 3.83
N ASP A 120 -2.10 -5.49 4.71
CA ASP A 120 -3.36 -4.82 5.04
C ASP A 120 -3.99 -4.08 3.85
N ASP A 121 -3.18 -3.63 2.89
CA ASP A 121 -3.61 -2.70 1.83
C ASP A 121 -4.58 -3.29 0.78
N PHE A 122 -4.62 -4.62 0.65
CA PHE A 122 -5.47 -5.29 -0.36
C PHE A 122 -6.78 -5.84 0.20
N ASN A 123 -6.96 -5.80 1.53
CA ASN A 123 -8.16 -6.33 2.16
C ASN A 123 -9.33 -5.36 1.92
N ILE A 124 -10.14 -5.60 0.87
CA ILE A 124 -11.27 -4.75 0.48
C ILE A 124 -12.45 -4.95 1.44
N GLU A 125 -12.27 -4.53 2.70
CA GLU A 125 -13.29 -4.62 3.74
C GLU A 125 -14.36 -3.55 3.55
N LEU A 126 -15.33 -3.80 2.66
CA LEU A 126 -16.55 -2.99 2.61
C LEU A 126 -17.45 -3.35 3.79
N GLU A 127 -17.41 -2.57 4.87
CA GLU A 127 -18.39 -2.67 5.95
C GLU A 127 -19.70 -1.96 5.57
N ASN A 128 -20.84 -2.58 5.89
CA ASN A 128 -22.14 -1.93 5.79
C ASN A 128 -22.36 -0.92 6.94
N GLN A 129 -23.46 -0.15 6.89
CA GLN A 129 -23.77 0.86 7.90
C GLN A 129 -24.04 0.30 9.32
N GLY A 130 -24.05 -1.03 9.49
CA GLY A 130 -24.15 -1.73 10.76
C GLY A 130 -22.84 -2.36 11.24
N GLY A 131 -21.70 -2.14 10.57
CA GLY A 131 -20.41 -2.75 10.92
C GLY A 131 -20.31 -4.23 10.56
N GLN A 132 -21.14 -4.70 9.61
CA GLN A 132 -21.10 -6.08 9.11
C GLN A 132 -20.37 -6.10 7.77
N LYS A 133 -19.34 -6.94 7.64
CA LYS A 133 -18.55 -7.09 6.41
C LYS A 133 -19.46 -7.53 5.25
N VAL A 134 -19.50 -6.74 4.18
CA VAL A 134 -20.20 -7.06 2.94
C VAL A 134 -19.28 -7.94 2.10
N GLN A 135 -19.65 -9.21 1.94
CA GLN A 135 -18.98 -10.09 0.99
C GLN A 135 -19.24 -9.56 -0.43
N LEU A 136 -18.19 -9.11 -1.10
CA LEU A 136 -18.24 -8.63 -2.48
C LEU A 136 -18.24 -9.84 -3.41
N GLY A 137 -19.41 -10.24 -3.90
CA GLY A 137 -19.55 -11.44 -4.74
C GLY A 137 -19.21 -12.74 -4.02
N THR A 138 -19.03 -13.81 -4.80
CA THR A 138 -18.59 -15.13 -4.36
C THR A 138 -17.09 -15.15 -4.03
N GLU A 139 -16.64 -16.18 -3.32
CA GLU A 139 -15.21 -16.42 -3.06
C GLU A 139 -14.40 -16.45 -4.37
N THR A 140 -14.97 -17.04 -5.42
CA THR A 140 -14.41 -17.09 -6.77
C THR A 140 -14.34 -15.71 -7.44
N ASP A 141 -15.31 -14.82 -7.24
CA ASP A 141 -15.25 -13.44 -7.75
C ASP A 141 -14.12 -12.67 -7.07
N GLN A 142 -13.95 -12.83 -5.75
CA GLN A 142 -12.91 -12.14 -4.99
C GLN A 142 -11.50 -12.61 -5.41
N GLN A 143 -11.31 -13.92 -5.58
CA GLN A 143 -10.06 -14.49 -6.11
C GLN A 143 -9.77 -13.99 -7.53
N ALA A 144 -10.79 -13.89 -8.39
CA ALA A 144 -10.65 -13.47 -9.78
C ALA A 144 -10.38 -11.95 -9.90
N VAL A 145 -11.07 -11.10 -9.14
CA VAL A 145 -10.78 -9.65 -9.07
C VAL A 145 -9.38 -9.40 -8.53
N MET A 146 -8.99 -10.09 -7.45
CA MET A 146 -7.64 -9.94 -6.87
C MET A 146 -6.57 -10.36 -7.89
N MET A 147 -6.73 -11.53 -8.52
CA MET A 147 -5.83 -11.99 -9.58
C MET A 147 -5.73 -10.99 -10.74
N GLY A 148 -6.85 -10.43 -11.21
CA GLY A 148 -6.86 -9.43 -12.26
C GLY A 148 -6.09 -8.15 -11.90
N LEU A 149 -6.30 -7.63 -10.68
CA LEU A 149 -5.59 -6.45 -10.15
C LEU A 149 -4.08 -6.70 -9.99
N MET A 150 -3.70 -7.85 -9.42
CA MET A 150 -2.31 -8.24 -9.25
C MET A 150 -1.56 -8.36 -10.59
N LEU A 151 -2.20 -8.95 -11.60
CA LEU A 151 -1.63 -9.08 -12.94
C LEU A 151 -1.51 -7.71 -13.63
N HIS A 152 -2.45 -6.78 -13.40
CA HIS A 152 -2.34 -5.41 -13.92
C HIS A 152 -1.13 -4.66 -13.34
N GLU A 153 -0.86 -4.75 -12.04
CA GLU A 153 0.29 -4.07 -11.44
C GLU A 153 1.63 -4.68 -11.88
N ASN A 154 1.69 -6.01 -12.04
CA ASN A 154 2.83 -6.68 -12.70
C ASN A 154 3.04 -6.17 -14.13
N ALA A 155 1.96 -6.09 -14.93
CA ALA A 155 2.04 -5.57 -16.29
C ALA A 155 2.55 -4.12 -16.34
N LYS A 156 2.15 -3.24 -15.41
CA LYS A 156 2.73 -1.89 -15.29
C LYS A 156 4.24 -1.96 -15.05
N ASN A 157 4.71 -2.83 -14.17
CA ASN A 157 6.15 -3.00 -13.92
C ASN A 157 6.90 -3.58 -15.14
N LEU A 158 6.30 -4.49 -15.91
CA LEU A 158 6.86 -4.95 -17.18
C LEU A 158 6.91 -3.82 -18.24
N ILE A 159 5.90 -2.95 -18.31
CA ILE A 159 5.90 -1.74 -19.16
C ILE A 159 7.01 -0.77 -18.72
N ARG A 160 7.16 -0.50 -17.41
CA ARG A 160 8.26 0.30 -16.84
C ARG A 160 9.64 -0.29 -17.19
N ARG A 161 9.75 -1.62 -17.29
CA ARG A 161 10.95 -2.38 -17.71
C ARG A 161 11.10 -2.51 -19.26
N GLN A 162 10.25 -1.87 -20.07
CA GLN A 162 10.20 -1.96 -21.56
C GLN A 162 9.96 -3.38 -22.12
N LEU A 163 9.36 -4.28 -21.34
CA LEU A 163 9.05 -5.66 -21.73
C LEU A 163 7.62 -5.78 -22.27
N TYR A 164 7.30 -5.02 -23.31
CA TYR A 164 5.92 -4.85 -23.80
C TYR A 164 5.22 -6.14 -24.26
N LYS A 165 5.96 -7.15 -24.75
CA LYS A 165 5.40 -8.45 -25.16
C LYS A 165 4.91 -9.25 -23.96
N ASP A 166 5.79 -9.43 -22.99
CA ASP A 166 5.52 -10.15 -21.75
C ASP A 166 4.41 -9.40 -20.96
N ALA A 167 4.41 -8.06 -20.98
CA ALA A 167 3.35 -7.24 -20.39
C ALA A 167 1.97 -7.45 -21.05
N LEU A 168 1.90 -7.54 -22.39
CA LEU A 168 0.66 -7.80 -23.12
C LEU A 168 0.08 -9.17 -22.73
N GLU A 169 0.91 -10.20 -22.64
CA GLU A 169 0.47 -11.54 -22.25
C GLU A 169 -0.02 -11.55 -20.78
N VAL A 170 0.65 -10.85 -19.87
CA VAL A 170 0.18 -10.66 -18.49
C VAL A 170 -1.15 -9.89 -18.41
N LEU A 171 -1.34 -8.85 -19.22
CA LEU A 171 -2.64 -8.13 -19.32
C LEU A 171 -3.76 -9.04 -19.82
N THR A 172 -3.52 -9.85 -20.87
CA THR A 172 -4.54 -10.79 -21.36
C THR A 172 -4.94 -11.83 -20.30
N MET A 173 -4.00 -12.30 -19.46
CA MET A 173 -4.33 -13.14 -18.31
C MET A 173 -5.13 -12.40 -17.23
N GLY A 174 -4.94 -11.09 -17.09
CA GLY A 174 -5.74 -10.22 -16.21
C GLY A 174 -7.16 -9.98 -16.75
N GLU A 175 -7.33 -9.82 -18.06
CA GLU A 175 -8.64 -9.74 -18.72
C GLU A 175 -9.40 -11.08 -18.61
N GLU A 176 -8.73 -12.21 -18.83
CA GLU A 176 -9.28 -13.55 -18.54
C GLU A 176 -9.77 -13.64 -17.09
N ALA A 177 -8.99 -13.14 -16.12
CA ALA A 177 -9.39 -13.13 -14.71
C ALA A 177 -10.67 -12.31 -14.49
N PHE A 178 -10.74 -11.07 -14.99
CA PHE A 178 -11.92 -10.23 -14.84
C PHE A 178 -13.15 -10.79 -15.59
N SER A 179 -12.96 -11.53 -16.69
CA SER A 179 -14.06 -12.19 -17.41
C SER A 179 -14.76 -13.29 -16.62
N LEU A 180 -14.11 -13.83 -15.57
CA LEU A 180 -14.67 -14.82 -14.65
C LEU A 180 -15.49 -14.18 -13.52
N CYS A 181 -15.43 -12.87 -13.35
CA CYS A 181 -16.11 -12.14 -12.29
C CYS A 181 -17.56 -11.79 -12.68
N ASP A 182 -18.47 -11.82 -11.72
CA ASP A 182 -19.81 -11.23 -11.87
C ASP A 182 -19.69 -9.74 -12.28
N PRO A 183 -20.33 -9.28 -13.37
CA PRO A 183 -20.16 -7.91 -13.87
C PRO A 183 -20.58 -6.83 -12.86
N LYS A 184 -21.46 -7.17 -11.91
CA LYS A 184 -21.84 -6.30 -10.78
C LYS A 184 -20.69 -5.96 -9.83
N VAL A 185 -19.66 -6.80 -9.78
CA VAL A 185 -18.45 -6.54 -8.98
C VAL A 185 -17.56 -5.53 -9.70
N LEU A 186 -17.54 -5.56 -11.04
CA LEU A 186 -16.86 -4.56 -11.88
C LEU A 186 -17.62 -3.22 -11.90
N GLU A 187 -18.95 -3.23 -11.86
CA GLU A 187 -19.81 -2.04 -11.71
C GLU A 187 -19.59 -1.25 -10.39
N LEU A 188 -18.80 -1.77 -9.43
CA LEU A 188 -18.35 -1.04 -8.24
C LEU A 188 -17.19 -0.06 -8.52
N GLN A 189 -16.57 -0.15 -9.70
CA GLN A 189 -15.70 0.92 -10.21
C GLN A 189 -16.55 2.15 -10.47
N VAL A 190 -16.24 3.24 -9.76
CA VAL A 190 -16.91 4.53 -9.96
C VAL A 190 -16.20 5.22 -11.12
N PRO A 191 -16.90 5.62 -12.19
CA PRO A 191 -16.27 6.32 -13.30
C PRO A 191 -15.72 7.67 -12.85
N ASP A 192 -14.50 7.98 -13.27
CA ASP A 192 -13.78 9.20 -12.86
C ASP A 192 -14.51 10.49 -13.27
N GLU A 193 -15.31 10.47 -14.33
CA GLU A 193 -16.20 11.57 -14.71
C GLU A 193 -17.24 11.87 -13.61
N ALA A 194 -17.92 10.85 -13.09
CA ALA A 194 -18.89 11.03 -12.01
C ALA A 194 -18.20 11.41 -10.69
N LEU A 195 -17.05 10.79 -10.39
CA LEU A 195 -16.27 11.09 -9.19
C LEU A 195 -15.78 12.55 -9.18
N SER A 196 -15.15 12.99 -10.27
CA SER A 196 -14.66 14.37 -10.44
C SER A 196 -15.80 15.38 -10.41
N HIS A 197 -16.97 15.06 -10.99
CA HIS A 197 -18.15 15.92 -10.92
C HIS A 197 -18.62 16.11 -9.47
N VAL A 198 -18.75 15.05 -8.68
CA VAL A 198 -19.13 15.16 -7.25
C VAL A 198 -18.04 15.84 -6.42
N MET A 199 -16.75 15.60 -6.70
CA MET A 199 -15.63 16.30 -6.04
C MET A 199 -15.61 17.80 -6.36
N SER A 200 -15.99 18.20 -7.59
CA SER A 200 -16.07 19.62 -7.98
C SER A 200 -17.09 20.42 -7.16
N MET A 201 -18.10 19.76 -6.60
CA MET A 201 -19.08 20.35 -5.67
C MET A 201 -18.53 20.53 -4.24
N GLY A 202 -17.26 20.18 -3.99
CA GLY A 202 -16.60 20.34 -2.69
C GLY A 202 -16.79 19.17 -1.73
N PHE A 203 -17.20 18.00 -2.23
CA PHE A 203 -17.20 16.76 -1.45
C PHE A 203 -15.82 16.07 -1.48
N LYS A 204 -15.45 15.40 -0.38
CA LYS A 204 -14.20 14.65 -0.31
C LYS A 204 -14.32 13.38 -1.14
N GLU A 205 -13.24 12.99 -1.79
CA GLU A 205 -13.15 11.79 -2.62
C GLU A 205 -13.68 10.52 -1.94
N ARG A 206 -13.27 10.23 -0.70
CA ARG A 206 -13.72 9.04 0.03
C ARG A 206 -15.24 9.03 0.26
N ASP A 207 -15.82 10.20 0.55
CA ASP A 207 -17.27 10.36 0.73
C ASP A 207 -17.99 10.25 -0.64
N ALA A 208 -17.43 10.86 -1.70
CA ALA A 208 -17.95 10.84 -3.07
C ALA A 208 -17.96 9.43 -3.68
N ARG A 209 -16.83 8.70 -3.63
CA ARG A 209 -16.73 7.29 -4.08
C ARG A 209 -17.77 6.42 -3.35
N ARG A 210 -17.94 6.60 -2.03
CA ARG A 210 -18.95 5.86 -1.24
C ARG A 210 -20.38 6.20 -1.68
N ALA A 211 -20.70 7.48 -1.87
CA ALA A 211 -22.03 7.89 -2.26
C ALA A 211 -22.40 7.42 -3.68
N LEU A 212 -21.46 7.47 -4.63
CA LEU A 212 -21.67 6.98 -5.99
C LEU A 212 -21.84 5.44 -6.02
N ARG A 213 -21.06 4.68 -5.24
CA ARG A 213 -21.27 3.22 -5.09
C ARG A 213 -22.63 2.87 -4.50
N LEU A 214 -23.11 3.62 -3.50
CA LEU A 214 -24.41 3.37 -2.85
C LEU A 214 -25.62 3.73 -3.73
N ASN A 215 -25.44 4.63 -4.71
CA ASN A 215 -26.50 5.14 -5.58
C ASN A 215 -26.35 4.66 -7.04
N ASN A 216 -25.71 3.50 -7.26
CA ASN A 216 -25.53 2.90 -8.58
C ASN A 216 -24.96 3.87 -9.63
N GLN A 217 -23.95 4.65 -9.23
CA GLN A 217 -23.26 5.67 -10.03
C GLN A 217 -24.13 6.89 -10.44
N ASP A 218 -25.38 7.03 -9.99
CA ASP A 218 -26.16 8.24 -10.24
C ASP A 218 -25.61 9.43 -9.43
N ILE A 219 -25.16 10.44 -10.17
CA ILE A 219 -24.64 11.71 -9.64
C ILE A 219 -25.72 12.44 -8.82
N GLY A 220 -26.98 12.44 -9.29
CA GLY A 220 -28.07 13.17 -8.63
C GLY A 220 -28.35 12.65 -7.23
N SER A 221 -28.67 11.36 -7.14
CA SER A 221 -28.95 10.66 -5.88
C SER A 221 -27.72 10.63 -4.96
N ALA A 222 -26.50 10.48 -5.50
CA ALA A 222 -25.27 10.52 -4.70
C ALA A 222 -25.06 11.90 -4.03
N VAL A 223 -25.31 13.00 -4.76
CA VAL A 223 -25.19 14.36 -4.23
C VAL A 223 -26.28 14.65 -3.19
N GLU A 224 -27.53 14.25 -3.44
CA GLU A 224 -28.63 14.40 -2.47
C GLU A 224 -28.32 13.65 -1.16
N PHE A 225 -27.88 12.38 -1.27
CA PHE A 225 -27.45 11.57 -0.12
C PHE A 225 -26.31 12.23 0.66
N LEU A 226 -25.30 12.80 -0.02
CA LEU A 226 -24.19 13.50 0.64
C LEU A 226 -24.62 14.77 1.37
N PHE A 227 -25.55 15.55 0.79
CA PHE A 227 -26.12 16.71 1.48
C PHE A 227 -26.92 16.30 2.72
N GLU A 228 -27.76 15.26 2.60
CA GLU A 228 -28.57 14.78 3.72
C GLU A 228 -27.70 14.19 4.84
N GLU A 229 -26.67 13.40 4.51
CA GLU A 229 -25.72 12.87 5.49
C GLU A 229 -24.92 13.99 6.18
N LYS A 230 -24.47 15.00 5.44
CA LYS A 230 -23.76 16.17 5.99
C LYS A 230 -24.67 16.97 6.93
N ALA A 231 -25.94 17.15 6.60
CA ALA A 231 -26.93 17.81 7.45
C ALA A 231 -27.22 17.01 8.73
N LYS A 232 -27.51 15.71 8.62
CA LYS A 232 -27.72 14.81 9.77
C LYS A 232 -26.50 14.75 10.70
N ARG A 233 -25.28 14.68 10.15
CA ARG A 233 -24.02 14.73 10.92
C ARG A 233 -23.81 16.10 11.59
N ALA A 234 -24.28 17.20 10.99
CA ALA A 234 -24.18 18.54 11.57
C ALA A 234 -25.16 18.73 12.74
N GLN A 235 -26.42 18.33 12.57
CA GLN A 235 -27.44 18.36 13.62
C GLN A 235 -27.00 17.54 14.85
N LYS A 236 -26.60 16.28 14.65
CA LYS A 236 -26.08 15.42 15.74
C LYS A 236 -24.92 16.08 16.48
N ARG A 237 -23.95 16.68 15.77
CA ARG A 237 -22.84 17.41 16.42
C ARG A 237 -23.30 18.63 17.20
N GLU A 238 -24.27 19.40 16.69
CA GLU A 238 -24.81 20.54 17.44
C GLU A 238 -25.56 20.09 18.69
N ASP A 239 -26.39 19.05 18.58
CA ASP A 239 -27.12 18.48 19.71
C ASP A 239 -26.17 17.85 20.75
N ASP A 240 -25.15 17.10 20.33
CA ASP A 240 -24.10 16.57 21.20
C ASP A 240 -23.34 17.68 21.94
N ILE A 241 -23.00 18.77 21.23
CA ILE A 241 -22.36 19.96 21.82
C ILE A 241 -23.32 20.63 22.81
N ARG A 242 -24.62 20.75 22.49
CA ARG A 242 -25.64 21.34 23.36
C ARG A 242 -25.82 20.53 24.64
N LEU A 243 -26.01 19.21 24.52
CA LEU A 243 -26.09 18.27 25.64
C LEU A 243 -24.81 18.28 26.49
N ARG A 244 -23.64 18.36 25.86
CA ARG A 244 -22.35 18.46 26.57
C ARG A 244 -22.21 19.78 27.32
N MET A 245 -22.62 20.91 26.73
CA MET A 245 -22.64 22.20 27.41
C MET A 245 -23.61 22.18 28.61
N GLU A 246 -24.81 21.62 28.46
CA GLU A 246 -25.76 21.47 29.55
C GLU A 246 -25.23 20.59 30.68
N MET A 247 -24.63 19.44 30.36
CA MET A 247 -23.96 18.58 31.35
C MET A 247 -22.78 19.27 32.05
N MET A 248 -22.02 20.12 31.35
CA MET A 248 -20.94 20.90 31.97
C MET A 248 -21.49 22.00 32.88
N GLU A 249 -22.57 22.67 32.49
CA GLU A 249 -23.26 23.66 33.34
C GLU A 249 -23.81 23.01 34.62
N GLN A 250 -24.46 21.85 34.53
CA GLN A 250 -24.90 21.10 35.72
C GLN A 250 -23.73 20.70 36.63
N LYS A 251 -22.61 20.25 36.06
CA LYS A 251 -21.39 19.89 36.82
C LYS A 251 -20.73 21.09 37.52
N GLN A 252 -20.85 22.30 36.96
CA GLN A 252 -20.31 23.53 37.56
C GLN A 252 -20.98 23.84 38.91
N TYR A 253 -22.30 23.64 39.00
CA TYR A 253 -23.09 23.88 40.22
C TYR A 253 -23.01 22.71 41.23
N GLY A 254 -22.77 21.50 40.74
CA GLY A 254 -22.53 20.30 41.55
C GLY A 254 -23.79 19.50 41.86
N VAL A 255 -23.69 18.63 42.87
CA VAL A 255 -24.77 17.71 43.28
C VAL A 255 -25.34 18.05 44.65
N THR A 256 -26.65 17.83 44.82
CA THR A 256 -27.33 17.89 46.13
C THR A 256 -26.87 16.74 47.05
N PRO A 257 -27.15 16.79 48.37
CA PRO A 257 -26.92 15.67 49.29
C PRO A 257 -27.49 14.32 48.79
N LEU A 258 -28.62 14.35 48.07
CA LEU A 258 -29.25 13.18 47.44
C LEU A 258 -28.63 12.78 46.08
N LYS A 259 -27.45 13.29 45.72
CA LYS A 259 -26.73 13.05 44.46
C LYS A 259 -27.51 13.45 43.18
N LYS A 260 -28.54 14.29 43.30
CA LYS A 260 -29.26 14.85 42.14
C LYS A 260 -28.49 16.08 41.63
N ALA A 261 -28.48 16.30 40.32
CA ALA A 261 -27.96 17.54 39.75
C ALA A 261 -28.81 18.74 40.19
N VAL A 262 -28.24 19.94 40.21
CA VAL A 262 -29.00 21.18 40.43
C VAL A 262 -29.94 21.40 39.24
N ASN A 263 -31.24 21.63 39.50
CA ASN A 263 -32.22 21.84 38.43
C ASN A 263 -32.02 23.23 37.80
N LEU A 264 -31.68 23.25 36.50
CA LEU A 264 -31.39 24.46 35.74
C LEU A 264 -32.61 25.36 35.52
N GLU A 265 -33.84 24.83 35.52
CA GLU A 265 -35.08 25.60 35.36
C GLU A 265 -35.33 26.46 36.60
N LYS A 266 -35.33 25.83 37.78
CA LYS A 266 -35.45 26.51 39.08
C LYS A 266 -34.32 27.51 39.32
N LEU A 267 -33.12 27.20 38.84
CA LEU A 267 -32.00 28.13 38.88
C LEU A 267 -32.23 29.35 37.98
N LYS A 268 -32.73 29.16 36.74
CA LYS A 268 -33.09 30.26 35.83
C LYS A 268 -34.21 31.14 36.42
N GLU A 269 -35.17 30.56 37.13
CA GLU A 269 -36.23 31.31 37.84
C GLU A 269 -35.66 32.20 38.96
N LEU A 270 -34.79 31.67 39.84
CA LEU A 270 -34.14 32.47 40.89
C LEU A 270 -33.24 33.59 40.30
N VAL A 271 -32.60 33.32 39.17
CA VAL A 271 -31.78 34.31 38.44
C VAL A 271 -32.66 35.39 37.79
N ALA A 272 -33.84 35.03 37.29
CA ALA A 272 -34.82 36.00 36.77
C ALA A 272 -35.41 36.90 37.86
N ILE A 273 -35.50 36.42 39.10
CA ILE A 273 -35.86 37.21 40.29
C ILE A 273 -34.73 38.19 40.69
N GLY A 274 -33.49 37.93 40.24
CA GLY A 274 -32.34 38.83 40.40
C GLY A 274 -31.21 38.31 41.30
N PHE A 275 -31.28 37.07 41.77
CA PHE A 275 -30.21 36.48 42.57
C PHE A 275 -29.01 36.03 41.72
N GLU A 276 -27.80 36.11 42.27
CA GLU A 276 -26.60 35.63 41.57
C GLU A 276 -26.66 34.12 41.28
N LYS A 277 -26.24 33.71 40.07
CA LYS A 277 -26.22 32.31 39.64
C LYS A 277 -25.52 31.37 40.63
N ASN A 278 -24.36 31.77 41.17
CA ASN A 278 -23.59 30.95 42.09
C ASN A 278 -24.27 30.80 43.47
N LEU A 279 -24.86 31.89 43.97
CA LEU A 279 -25.56 31.95 45.24
C LEU A 279 -26.86 31.13 45.20
N ALA A 280 -27.67 31.34 44.16
CA ALA A 280 -28.90 30.61 43.91
C ALA A 280 -28.64 29.10 43.69
N ALA A 281 -27.58 28.75 42.97
CA ALA A 281 -27.17 27.35 42.80
C ALA A 281 -26.77 26.68 44.11
N GLU A 282 -26.09 27.40 45.03
CA GLU A 282 -25.75 26.83 46.33
C GLU A 282 -26.97 26.68 47.26
N ALA A 283 -27.88 27.66 47.29
CA ALA A 283 -29.14 27.55 48.03
C ALA A 283 -29.99 26.36 47.54
N LEU A 284 -30.14 26.18 46.22
CA LEU A 284 -30.80 25.01 45.63
C LEU A 284 -30.07 23.70 45.95
N ARG A 285 -28.72 23.72 46.02
CA ARG A 285 -27.93 22.53 46.37
C ARG A 285 -28.12 22.11 47.82
N MET A 286 -28.22 23.07 48.75
CA MET A 286 -28.51 22.83 50.16
C MET A 286 -29.92 22.27 50.36
N ASN A 287 -30.91 22.85 49.66
CA ASN A 287 -32.33 22.52 49.81
C ASN A 287 -32.86 21.50 48.80
N GLU A 288 -32.00 20.62 48.27
CA GLU A 288 -32.37 19.48 47.42
C GLU A 288 -33.20 19.82 46.15
N ASN A 289 -32.98 21.01 45.58
CA ASN A 289 -33.79 21.63 44.51
C ASN A 289 -35.23 22.03 44.91
N ASP A 290 -35.51 22.26 46.19
CA ASP A 290 -36.72 22.94 46.64
C ASP A 290 -36.58 24.45 46.39
N PHE A 291 -37.44 24.99 45.52
CA PHE A 291 -37.39 26.39 45.11
C PHE A 291 -37.81 27.34 46.23
N GLN A 292 -38.84 26.97 47.00
CA GLN A 292 -39.40 27.86 48.02
C GLN A 292 -38.41 28.04 49.19
N LYS A 293 -37.89 26.93 49.71
CA LYS A 293 -36.86 26.98 50.77
C LYS A 293 -35.58 27.69 50.31
N ALA A 294 -35.14 27.46 49.06
CA ALA A 294 -34.00 28.19 48.51
C ALA A 294 -34.26 29.69 48.41
N LEU A 295 -35.47 30.12 48.02
CA LEU A 295 -35.85 31.53 47.97
C LEU A 295 -35.90 32.15 49.38
N ASP A 296 -36.43 31.43 50.37
CA ASP A 296 -36.47 31.86 51.77
C ASP A 296 -35.05 32.06 52.33
N ASP A 297 -34.15 31.08 52.13
CA ASP A 297 -32.75 31.14 52.57
C ASP A 297 -31.92 32.22 51.85
N LEU A 298 -32.27 32.59 50.62
CA LEU A 298 -31.66 33.70 49.88
C LEU A 298 -32.17 35.07 50.35
N THR A 299 -33.44 35.13 50.78
CA THR A 299 -34.09 36.36 51.25
C THR A 299 -33.69 36.69 52.70
N ASN A 300 -33.45 35.66 53.51
CA ASN A 300 -32.96 35.80 54.89
C ASN A 300 -31.49 36.25 54.92
N PRO A 301 -31.13 37.36 55.61
CA PRO A 301 -29.79 37.95 55.53
C PRO A 301 -28.72 37.09 56.23
N GLU A 302 -29.08 36.41 57.32
CA GLU A 302 -28.15 35.55 58.08
C GLU A 302 -27.72 34.33 57.26
N THR A 303 -28.67 33.58 56.69
CA THR A 303 -28.43 32.42 55.82
C THR A 303 -27.71 32.82 54.54
N ASN A 304 -28.10 33.92 53.90
CA ASN A 304 -27.42 34.44 52.71
C ASN A 304 -25.93 34.76 53.01
N SER A 305 -25.65 35.42 54.14
CA SER A 305 -24.27 35.68 54.57
C SER A 305 -23.47 34.40 54.84
N ALA A 306 -24.10 33.38 55.45
CA ALA A 306 -23.47 32.09 55.72
C ALA A 306 -23.15 31.32 54.42
N ILE A 307 -24.06 31.36 53.44
CA ILE A 307 -23.84 30.78 52.10
C ILE A 307 -22.67 31.50 51.41
N GLN A 308 -22.66 32.84 51.37
CA GLN A 308 -21.56 33.61 50.77
C GLN A 308 -20.19 33.27 51.39
N LEU A 309 -20.12 33.13 52.72
CA LEU A 309 -18.91 32.72 53.42
C LEU A 309 -18.48 31.28 53.06
N ASP A 310 -19.42 30.36 52.85
CA ASP A 310 -19.11 29.00 52.40
C ASP A 310 -18.58 28.98 50.94
N ILE A 311 -19.23 29.71 50.01
CA ILE A 311 -18.72 29.93 48.64
C ILE A 311 -17.27 30.43 48.68
N GLU A 312 -17.01 31.48 49.46
CA GLU A 312 -15.68 32.05 49.59
C GLU A 312 -14.67 31.07 50.19
N SER A 313 -15.03 30.36 51.27
CA SER A 313 -14.14 29.39 51.91
C SER A 313 -13.79 28.25 50.96
N ARG A 314 -14.76 27.76 50.18
CA ARG A 314 -14.58 26.71 49.17
C ARG A 314 -13.74 27.22 47.99
N LYS A 315 -13.96 28.46 47.54
CA LYS A 315 -13.18 29.12 46.47
C LYS A 315 -11.72 29.30 46.89
N ARG A 316 -11.46 29.71 48.13
CA ARG A 316 -10.09 29.80 48.71
C ARG A 316 -9.44 28.41 48.79
N LYS A 317 -10.12 27.40 49.34
CA LYS A 317 -9.63 26.00 49.41
C LYS A 317 -9.34 25.40 48.02
N ARG A 318 -10.18 25.67 47.01
CA ARG A 318 -9.95 25.25 45.62
C ARG A 318 -8.70 25.92 45.03
N LYS A 319 -8.56 27.25 45.19
CA LYS A 319 -7.36 27.99 44.74
C LYS A 319 -6.09 27.46 45.38
N GLN A 320 -6.12 27.18 46.70
CA GLN A 320 -4.99 26.60 47.41
C GLN A 320 -4.62 25.23 46.82
N ARG A 321 -5.58 24.30 46.68
CA ARG A 321 -5.32 22.99 46.05
C ARG A 321 -4.76 23.09 44.62
N THR A 322 -5.20 24.06 43.81
CA THR A 322 -4.62 24.27 42.47
C THR A 322 -3.23 24.88 42.51
N ALA A 323 -2.89 25.67 43.54
CA ALA A 323 -1.53 26.15 43.76
C ALA A 323 -0.63 25.01 44.24
N ASP A 324 -1.10 24.21 45.22
CA ASP A 324 -0.40 23.04 45.75
C ASP A 324 -0.09 22.02 44.64
N ALA A 325 -1.07 21.73 43.76
CA ALA A 325 -0.88 20.84 42.61
C ALA A 325 0.13 21.38 41.58
N ARG A 326 0.13 22.71 41.30
CA ARG A 326 1.16 23.34 40.45
C ARG A 326 2.54 23.29 41.09
N ILE A 327 2.62 23.44 42.41
CA ILE A 327 3.88 23.28 43.16
C ILE A 327 4.38 21.84 43.02
N GLU A 328 3.51 20.83 43.16
CA GLU A 328 3.85 19.42 42.99
C GLU A 328 4.27 19.07 41.54
N GLU A 329 3.59 19.64 40.54
CA GLU A 329 3.95 19.54 39.12
C GLU A 329 5.36 20.12 38.85
N LEU A 330 5.64 21.33 39.33
CA LEU A 330 6.97 21.97 39.19
C LEU A 330 8.06 21.24 39.98
N VAL A 331 7.76 20.72 41.18
CA VAL A 331 8.72 19.93 41.97
C VAL A 331 9.01 18.57 41.31
N SER A 332 8.03 17.92 40.69
CA SER A 332 8.26 16.65 39.98
C SER A 332 9.06 16.81 38.68
N MET A 333 9.05 18.01 38.08
CA MET A 333 10.00 18.40 37.01
C MET A 333 11.42 18.73 37.52
N GLY A 334 11.69 18.61 38.81
CA GLY A 334 13.03 18.74 39.41
C GLY A 334 13.38 20.12 39.96
N PHE A 335 12.44 21.07 40.02
CA PHE A 335 12.70 22.40 40.58
C PHE A 335 12.61 22.43 42.12
N ASP A 336 13.46 23.24 42.75
CA ASP A 336 13.49 23.41 44.22
C ASP A 336 12.14 23.87 44.79
N ARG A 337 11.54 23.04 45.65
CA ARG A 337 10.24 23.30 46.30
C ARG A 337 10.15 24.68 46.94
N SER A 338 11.22 25.16 47.58
CA SER A 338 11.26 26.47 48.23
C SER A 338 11.12 27.63 47.24
N ARG A 339 11.78 27.54 46.07
CA ARG A 339 11.73 28.56 45.01
C ARG A 339 10.37 28.53 44.31
N VAL A 340 9.89 27.32 43.99
CA VAL A 340 8.58 27.07 43.37
C VAL A 340 7.44 27.63 44.22
N VAL A 341 7.44 27.38 45.54
CA VAL A 341 6.41 27.91 46.45
C VAL A 341 6.39 29.44 46.46
N ALA A 342 7.54 30.10 46.48
CA ALA A 342 7.62 31.56 46.46
C ALA A 342 7.07 32.16 45.14
N ALA A 343 7.43 31.56 44.00
CA ALA A 343 6.99 32.00 42.68
C ALA A 343 5.47 31.78 42.47
N VAL A 344 4.94 30.62 42.89
CA VAL A 344 3.50 30.33 42.83
C VAL A 344 2.69 31.21 43.79
N GLN A 345 3.24 31.57 44.96
CA GLN A 345 2.62 32.55 45.87
C GLN A 345 2.60 33.98 45.31
N ALA A 346 3.57 34.35 44.46
CA ALA A 346 3.55 35.62 43.72
C ALA A 346 2.47 35.69 42.62
N GLY A 347 1.80 34.56 42.32
CA GLY A 347 0.69 34.49 41.35
C GLY A 347 1.13 34.27 39.90
N GLU A 348 2.40 33.91 39.67
CA GLU A 348 2.97 33.63 38.36
C GLU A 348 2.32 32.38 37.70
N THR A 349 2.29 32.34 36.36
CA THR A 349 1.84 31.15 35.60
C THR A 349 2.93 30.09 35.51
N VAL A 350 2.58 28.83 35.19
CA VAL A 350 3.57 27.72 35.16
C VAL A 350 4.76 28.04 34.24
N GLU A 351 4.50 28.57 33.04
CA GLU A 351 5.53 29.03 32.09
C GLU A 351 6.40 30.18 32.62
N GLN A 352 5.80 31.13 33.35
CA GLN A 352 6.52 32.26 33.96
C GLN A 352 7.40 31.77 35.12
N THR A 353 6.86 30.92 36.00
CA THR A 353 7.62 30.30 37.09
C THR A 353 8.79 29.48 36.54
N MET A 354 8.58 28.69 35.49
CA MET A 354 9.64 27.90 34.84
C MET A 354 10.70 28.80 34.23
N SER A 355 10.30 29.83 33.48
CA SER A 355 11.23 30.81 32.88
C SER A 355 12.08 31.51 33.95
N ARG A 356 11.44 31.90 35.06
CA ARG A 356 12.12 32.53 36.20
C ARG A 356 13.11 31.58 36.87
N LEU A 357 12.68 30.37 37.19
CA LEU A 357 13.51 29.33 37.82
C LEU A 357 14.69 28.89 36.95
N MET A 358 14.55 28.93 35.62
CA MET A 358 15.65 28.71 34.67
C MET A 358 16.58 29.92 34.52
N SER A 359 16.10 31.14 34.80
CA SER A 359 16.89 32.38 34.70
C SER A 359 17.68 32.74 35.97
N GLU A 360 17.18 32.36 37.16
CA GLU A 360 17.84 32.62 38.46
C GLU A 360 18.84 31.49 38.81
N SER A 361 19.87 31.33 37.97
CA SER A 361 20.92 30.28 38.09
C SER A 361 22.22 30.74 38.77
N GLU A 362 22.17 31.72 39.68
CA GLU A 362 23.32 32.14 40.52
C GLU A 362 22.94 32.20 42.02
N PRO A 363 23.85 31.87 42.97
CA PRO A 363 23.54 31.78 44.39
C PRO A 363 23.95 33.03 45.19
N PHE A 364 23.15 33.39 46.20
CA PHE A 364 23.41 34.47 47.17
C PHE A 364 22.92 34.04 48.59
N PRO A 365 23.46 34.60 49.69
CA PRO A 365 24.34 33.81 50.56
C PRO A 365 23.67 33.17 51.78
N THR A 366 24.45 32.28 52.41
CA THR A 366 24.20 31.62 53.68
C THR A 366 23.86 32.57 54.84
N VAL A 367 22.86 32.19 55.64
CA VAL A 367 22.80 32.49 57.08
C VAL A 367 22.49 31.23 57.86
N ASP A 368 23.42 30.82 58.71
CA ASP A 368 23.29 29.63 59.57
C ASP A 368 22.33 29.86 60.74
N ALA A 369 21.51 28.85 61.05
CA ALA A 369 20.90 28.70 62.38
C ALA A 369 20.69 27.20 62.70
N ASN A 370 21.56 26.67 63.55
CA ASN A 370 21.63 25.27 63.95
C ASN A 370 20.49 24.85 64.91
N SER A 371 19.93 23.65 64.74
CA SER A 371 19.43 22.84 65.88
C SER A 371 19.31 21.35 65.52
N ASN A 372 19.96 20.51 66.34
CA ASN A 372 19.99 19.04 66.28
C ASN A 372 18.62 18.34 66.17
N GLY A 373 18.61 17.16 65.52
CA GLY A 373 17.48 16.23 65.52
C GLY A 373 17.69 14.88 64.81
N ASN A 374 18.72 14.11 65.16
CA ASN A 374 18.80 12.66 64.86
C ASN A 374 18.15 11.84 66.00
N PRO A 375 17.89 10.51 65.86
CA PRO A 375 18.11 9.59 64.73
C PRO A 375 16.74 9.13 64.11
N ALA A 376 16.53 8.03 63.36
CA ALA A 376 17.28 6.82 62.93
C ALA A 376 16.57 6.21 61.67
N SER A 377 17.03 5.18 60.92
CA SER A 377 18.19 4.27 60.97
C SER A 377 18.56 3.79 59.54
N GLU A 378 19.81 3.30 59.41
CA GLU A 378 20.43 2.24 58.56
C GLU A 378 19.73 1.53 57.35
N PRO A 379 20.54 0.89 56.45
CA PRO A 379 20.24 0.79 55.02
C PRO A 379 19.94 -0.65 54.54
N ASN A 380 19.76 -0.83 53.23
CA ASN A 380 20.54 -1.86 52.52
C ASN A 380 20.69 -1.61 51.01
N ASN A 381 21.87 -1.98 50.53
CA ASN A 381 22.33 -1.96 49.14
C ASN A 381 22.52 -3.42 48.69
N VAL A 382 22.06 -3.82 47.49
CA VAL A 382 22.90 -4.52 46.47
C VAL A 382 22.18 -4.82 45.15
N ASN A 383 22.91 -4.54 44.06
CA ASN A 383 23.09 -5.27 42.79
C ASN A 383 21.94 -5.57 41.79
N SER A 384 22.06 -4.87 40.66
CA SER A 384 22.26 -5.38 39.28
C SER A 384 22.57 -6.88 39.05
N ASP A 385 21.83 -7.49 38.12
CA ASP A 385 22.27 -8.35 36.97
C ASP A 385 21.03 -8.48 36.04
N SER A 386 20.99 -8.30 34.72
CA SER A 386 21.81 -8.65 33.53
C SER A 386 21.28 -9.90 32.76
N VAL A 387 21.03 -9.68 31.44
CA VAL A 387 20.88 -10.57 30.27
C VAL A 387 20.31 -12.02 30.38
N SER A 388 19.36 -12.37 29.49
CA SER A 388 19.66 -13.14 28.25
C SER A 388 18.44 -13.44 27.36
N ASP A 389 18.68 -13.64 26.06
CA ASP A 389 17.73 -13.83 24.95
C ASP A 389 17.32 -15.30 24.63
N ASN A 390 16.49 -15.43 23.57
CA ASN A 390 16.22 -16.62 22.71
C ASN A 390 15.28 -17.73 23.26
N ASP A 391 14.44 -18.42 22.48
CA ASP A 391 14.07 -18.35 21.04
C ASP A 391 12.67 -19.02 20.83
N PRO A 392 11.98 -18.89 19.68
CA PRO A 392 10.67 -19.50 19.43
C PRO A 392 10.75 -20.97 18.99
N VAL A 393 9.66 -21.72 19.18
CA VAL A 393 9.56 -23.15 18.84
C VAL A 393 8.81 -23.35 17.51
N GLU A 394 9.49 -23.94 16.52
CA GLU A 394 8.86 -24.47 15.30
C GLU A 394 8.18 -25.84 15.54
N GLY A 395 7.11 -26.11 14.79
CA GLY A 395 6.41 -27.39 14.77
C GLY A 395 5.82 -27.69 13.37
N PRO A 396 6.12 -28.84 12.73
CA PRO A 396 5.81 -29.07 11.31
C PRO A 396 4.58 -29.96 11.03
N SER A 397 3.94 -29.77 9.87
CA SER A 397 3.17 -30.76 9.06
C SER A 397 2.64 -30.09 7.78
N THR A 398 3.22 -30.23 6.59
CA THR A 398 3.10 -31.33 5.60
C THR A 398 1.68 -31.61 5.06
N ALA A 399 1.35 -31.13 3.85
CA ALA A 399 0.59 -31.88 2.83
C ALA A 399 0.51 -31.15 1.46
N GLY A 400 1.08 -31.75 0.41
CA GLY A 400 0.56 -31.58 -0.97
C GLY A 400 0.75 -30.22 -1.65
N GLU A 401 1.90 -29.57 -1.48
CA GLU A 401 2.20 -28.34 -2.21
C GLU A 401 2.76 -28.67 -3.60
N GLU A 402 2.11 -28.15 -4.65
CA GLU A 402 2.80 -27.75 -5.88
C GLU A 402 3.98 -26.87 -5.44
N GLU A 403 5.21 -27.12 -5.92
CA GLU A 403 6.42 -26.43 -5.43
C GLU A 403 6.22 -24.91 -5.46
N ARG A 404 5.92 -24.31 -4.29
CA ARG A 404 5.56 -22.90 -4.19
C ARG A 404 6.76 -22.08 -4.61
N ASP A 405 6.59 -21.32 -5.68
CA ASP A 405 7.60 -20.39 -6.18
C ASP A 405 7.57 -19.12 -5.32
N VAL A 406 7.97 -19.27 -4.05
CA VAL A 406 7.93 -18.21 -3.03
C VAL A 406 8.74 -16.99 -3.48
N GLU A 407 9.82 -17.20 -4.24
CA GLU A 407 10.60 -16.11 -4.85
C GLU A 407 9.77 -15.27 -5.83
N MET A 408 8.93 -15.93 -6.65
CA MET A 408 7.99 -15.26 -7.56
C MET A 408 6.78 -14.65 -6.83
N GLU A 409 6.27 -15.30 -5.77
CA GLU A 409 5.24 -14.72 -4.89
C GLU A 409 5.76 -13.42 -4.25
N ASP A 410 6.98 -13.43 -3.71
CA ASP A 410 7.63 -12.29 -3.08
C ASP A 410 8.04 -11.19 -4.08
N GLU A 411 8.43 -11.52 -5.32
CA GLU A 411 8.61 -10.49 -6.37
C GLU A 411 7.27 -9.82 -6.68
N LEU A 412 6.21 -10.60 -6.92
CA LEU A 412 4.88 -10.07 -7.23
C LEU A 412 4.34 -9.20 -6.09
N ALA A 413 4.48 -9.63 -4.83
CA ALA A 413 4.05 -8.87 -3.66
C ALA A 413 4.83 -7.57 -3.47
N ARG A 414 6.15 -7.56 -3.72
CA ARG A 414 6.97 -6.33 -3.68
C ARG A 414 6.64 -5.37 -4.82
N ASP A 415 6.42 -5.90 -6.02
CA ASP A 415 6.05 -5.13 -7.21
C ASP A 415 4.68 -4.43 -7.01
N ILE A 416 3.77 -5.07 -6.27
CA ILE A 416 2.48 -4.54 -5.84
C ILE A 416 2.62 -3.52 -4.70
N GLY A 417 3.40 -3.83 -3.65
CA GLY A 417 3.56 -2.96 -2.48
C GLY A 417 4.28 -1.63 -2.75
N ASN A 418 4.99 -1.52 -3.87
CA ASN A 418 5.65 -0.28 -4.31
C ASN A 418 4.78 0.58 -5.24
N ALA A 419 3.51 0.21 -5.49
CA ALA A 419 2.62 0.91 -6.41
C ALA A 419 2.07 2.23 -5.81
N ASP A 420 2.82 3.33 -5.98
CA ASP A 420 2.30 4.68 -5.72
C ASP A 420 1.30 5.08 -6.80
N ALA A 421 0.04 5.30 -6.39
CA ALA A 421 -1.06 5.71 -7.28
C ALA A 421 -0.82 7.09 -7.94
N LEU A 422 0.12 7.89 -7.44
CA LEU A 422 0.51 9.14 -8.08
C LEU A 422 1.45 8.92 -9.28
N SER A 423 2.26 7.85 -9.26
CA SER A 423 3.25 7.54 -10.30
C SER A 423 2.63 7.11 -11.65
N ASP A 424 1.36 6.70 -11.65
CA ASP A 424 0.61 6.36 -12.86
C ASP A 424 0.36 7.60 -13.76
N TYR A 425 0.50 8.82 -13.24
CA TYR A 425 0.42 10.08 -13.99
C TYR A 425 1.78 10.66 -14.42
N ASP A 426 2.90 10.08 -13.98
CA ASP A 426 4.26 10.57 -14.25
C ASP A 426 4.91 9.93 -15.50
N ILE A 427 4.13 9.22 -16.32
CA ILE A 427 4.62 8.68 -17.60
C ILE A 427 4.72 9.81 -18.62
N GLU A 428 5.93 10.06 -19.15
CA GLU A 428 6.13 11.07 -20.19
C GLU A 428 5.37 10.68 -21.47
N VAL A 429 4.54 11.59 -21.99
CA VAL A 429 3.70 11.42 -23.20
C VAL A 429 4.49 10.90 -24.43
N THR A 430 5.79 11.16 -24.50
CA THR A 430 6.68 10.60 -25.52
C THR A 430 6.86 9.09 -25.40
N LYS A 431 7.02 8.56 -24.17
CA LYS A 431 7.12 7.13 -23.88
C LYS A 431 5.80 6.41 -24.11
N GLU A 432 4.67 7.07 -23.81
CA GLU A 432 3.34 6.57 -24.17
C GLU A 432 3.20 6.44 -25.70
N GLY A 433 3.61 7.48 -26.44
CA GLY A 433 3.62 7.48 -27.91
C GLY A 433 4.50 6.39 -28.51
N GLU A 434 5.69 6.14 -27.94
CA GLU A 434 6.59 5.06 -28.33
C GLU A 434 5.97 3.68 -28.06
N ALA A 435 5.41 3.45 -26.87
CA ALA A 435 4.75 2.19 -26.50
C ALA A 435 3.52 1.90 -27.39
N ILE A 436 2.70 2.91 -27.70
CA ILE A 436 1.57 2.79 -28.63
C ILE A 436 2.07 2.45 -30.04
N HIS A 437 3.18 3.05 -30.49
CA HIS A 437 3.76 2.76 -31.79
C HIS A 437 4.28 1.31 -31.87
N GLU A 438 5.02 0.86 -30.85
CA GLU A 438 5.46 -0.54 -30.77
C GLU A 438 4.28 -1.51 -30.77
N TYR A 439 3.23 -1.26 -29.98
CA TYR A 439 2.02 -2.07 -29.95
C TYR A 439 1.35 -2.18 -31.33
N LEU A 440 1.20 -1.05 -32.05
CA LEU A 440 0.65 -1.04 -33.41
C LEU A 440 1.54 -1.81 -34.40
N THR A 441 2.88 -1.75 -34.27
CA THR A 441 3.77 -2.57 -35.11
C THR A 441 3.71 -4.05 -34.78
N LEU A 442 3.50 -4.42 -33.51
CA LEU A 442 3.34 -5.80 -33.08
C LEU A 442 2.04 -6.39 -33.63
N LEU A 443 0.91 -5.68 -33.52
CA LEU A 443 -0.36 -6.09 -34.12
C LEU A 443 -0.25 -6.30 -35.63
N ALA A 444 0.35 -5.35 -36.35
CA ALA A 444 0.60 -5.48 -37.79
C ALA A 444 1.47 -6.72 -38.10
N SER A 445 2.48 -7.02 -37.27
CA SER A 445 3.32 -8.22 -37.44
C SER A 445 2.57 -9.53 -37.17
N THR A 446 1.64 -9.55 -36.20
CA THR A 446 0.82 -10.74 -35.90
C THR A 446 -0.20 -11.01 -36.99
N ASP A 447 -0.81 -9.97 -37.57
CA ASP A 447 -1.73 -10.12 -38.70
C ASP A 447 -1.01 -10.66 -39.94
N ILE A 448 0.21 -10.19 -40.21
CA ILE A 448 1.07 -10.72 -41.29
C ILE A 448 1.44 -12.19 -41.04
N LYS A 449 1.85 -12.55 -39.81
CA LYS A 449 2.14 -13.96 -39.46
C LYS A 449 0.90 -14.86 -39.64
N LYS A 450 -0.28 -14.40 -39.23
CA LYS A 450 -1.56 -15.13 -39.34
C LYS A 450 -1.97 -15.34 -40.80
N ALA A 451 -1.79 -14.32 -41.64
CA ALA A 451 -2.03 -14.38 -43.09
C ALA A 451 -1.02 -15.25 -43.85
N LEU A 452 0.19 -15.49 -43.31
CA LEU A 452 1.18 -16.43 -43.86
C LEU A 452 1.00 -17.88 -43.38
N SER A 453 0.21 -18.09 -42.33
CA SER A 453 -0.13 -19.41 -41.77
C SER A 453 -1.46 -20.00 -42.27
N SER A 454 -2.15 -19.27 -43.17
CA SER A 454 -3.44 -19.63 -43.77
C SER A 454 -3.29 -19.95 -45.26
#